data_AF-A0A936YAC4-F1
#
_entry.id   AF-A0A936YAC4-F1
#
_cell.length_a   1.000
_cell.length_b   1.000
_cell.length_c   1.000
_cell.angle_alpha   90.00
_cell.angle_beta   90.00
_cell.angle_gamma   90.00
#
_symmetry.space_group_name_H-M   'P 1'
#
loop_
_entity.id
_entity.type
_entity.pdbx_description
1 polymer ?
#
loop_
_entity_poly.entity_id
_entity_poly.type
_entity_poly.pdbx_seq_one_letter_code
_entity_poly.pdbx_strand_id
1 'polypeptide(L)'
;MDRETLERIYTPIRHAGHRLKTWALMAAWGACWVWFNIIEKTVISVWNVSVLFYLRIIKPTIATSLMLSRYLWKNIILVMLNFAARYLLKLWRHPRFQRVFRIATWIAVLFGTWFILSGHKTPVMLLAGFVTSLLATRVLYRLNQTFDQPLDHGLSYKIFAYSRWLLKSIILSAWDVTWRVWQIKPSICPQMEWVPANQKTHLGLAIFGNSITLTPGTVTIAVQPGRLLVHSLTKEGMDDLVEGTMNRKIEMMGG
;
A
#
# COMPACT_ATOMS: atom_id res chain seq x y z
N MET A 1 -17.43 101.65 58.36
CA MET A 1 -18.35 100.76 57.63
C MET A 1 -18.32 99.42 58.34
N ASP A 2 -19.46 99.00 58.89
CA ASP A 2 -19.55 97.88 59.84
C ASP A 2 -19.59 96.52 59.13
N ARG A 3 -19.14 95.47 59.82
CA ARG A 3 -18.88 94.12 59.26
C ARG A 3 -20.14 93.45 58.71
N GLU A 4 -21.30 93.72 59.31
CA GLU A 4 -22.58 93.16 58.88
C GLU A 4 -23.02 93.64 57.50
N THR A 5 -22.65 94.87 57.11
CA THR A 5 -23.02 95.42 55.80
C THR A 5 -22.23 94.75 54.67
N LEU A 6 -21.02 94.28 54.95
CA LEU A 6 -20.18 93.57 53.97
C LEU A 6 -20.68 92.14 53.72
N GLU A 7 -21.13 91.41 54.75
CA GLU A 7 -21.62 90.04 54.57
C GLU A 7 -22.94 89.97 53.80
N ARG A 8 -23.83 90.96 53.97
CA ARG A 8 -25.11 91.02 53.26
C ARG A 8 -24.95 91.24 51.75
N ILE A 9 -23.86 91.88 51.33
CA ILE A 9 -23.55 92.14 49.92
C ILE A 9 -22.79 90.96 49.30
N TYR A 10 -21.89 90.31 50.05
CA TYR A 10 -21.01 89.27 49.48
C TYR A 10 -21.67 87.90 49.30
N THR A 11 -22.65 87.55 50.14
CA THR A 11 -23.33 86.24 50.11
C THR A 11 -24.04 85.92 48.78
N PRO A 12 -24.86 86.80 48.17
CA PRO A 12 -25.50 86.49 46.89
C PRO A 12 -24.52 86.42 45.71
N ILE A 13 -23.47 87.24 45.72
CA ILE A 13 -22.43 87.27 44.66
C ILE A 13 -21.65 85.94 44.66
N ARG A 14 -21.37 85.38 45.84
CA ARG A 14 -20.69 84.10 45.99
C ARG A 14 -21.47 82.94 45.38
N HIS A 15 -22.80 82.92 45.55
CA HIS A 15 -23.65 81.87 44.96
C HIS A 15 -23.83 82.01 43.45
N ALA A 16 -23.87 83.23 42.91
CA ALA A 16 -23.91 83.46 41.46
C ALA A 16 -22.61 83.00 40.77
N GLY A 17 -21.46 83.28 41.38
CA GLY A 17 -20.15 82.84 40.88
C GLY A 17 -20.00 81.30 40.85
N HIS A 18 -20.59 80.59 41.82
CA HIS A 18 -20.53 79.13 41.86
C HIS A 18 -21.37 78.47 40.74
N ARG A 19 -22.56 79.02 40.42
CA ARG A 19 -23.38 78.51 39.31
C ARG A 19 -22.76 78.77 37.95
N LEU A 20 -22.14 79.94 37.73
CA LEU A 20 -21.46 80.22 36.47
C LEU A 20 -20.27 79.27 36.21
N LYS A 21 -19.51 78.93 37.27
CA LYS A 21 -18.40 77.97 37.17
C LYS A 21 -18.88 76.57 36.79
N THR A 22 -20.02 76.10 37.32
CA THR A 22 -20.56 74.77 36.97
C THR A 22 -21.04 74.70 35.51
N TRP A 23 -21.66 75.75 34.99
CA TRP A 23 -22.09 75.80 33.59
C TRP A 23 -20.90 75.90 32.61
N ALA A 24 -19.88 76.68 32.95
CA ALA A 24 -18.65 76.76 32.16
C ALA A 24 -17.90 75.41 32.11
N LEU A 25 -17.85 74.69 33.24
CA LEU A 25 -17.25 73.36 33.30
C LEU A 25 -18.04 72.33 32.47
N MET A 26 -19.37 72.35 32.50
CA MET A 26 -20.20 71.46 31.67
C MET A 26 -20.06 71.74 30.17
N ALA A 27 -20.00 73.01 29.77
CA ALA A 27 -19.78 73.39 28.37
C ALA A 27 -18.38 72.99 27.87
N ALA A 28 -17.35 73.19 28.71
CA ALA A 28 -15.99 72.74 28.41
C ALA A 28 -15.91 71.21 28.29
N TRP A 29 -16.62 70.48 29.15
CA TRP A 29 -16.72 69.02 29.08
C TRP A 29 -17.41 68.54 27.80
N GLY A 30 -18.52 69.17 27.42
CA GLY A 30 -19.22 68.87 26.16
C GLY A 30 -18.36 69.13 24.92
N ALA A 31 -17.64 70.25 24.88
CA ALA A 31 -16.72 70.56 23.79
C ALA A 31 -15.55 69.56 23.71
N CYS A 32 -15.01 69.16 24.86
CA CYS A 32 -13.94 68.17 24.94
C CYS A 32 -14.41 66.77 24.49
N TRP A 33 -15.65 66.38 24.83
CA TRP A 33 -16.24 65.10 24.43
C TRP A 33 -16.53 65.01 22.93
N VAL A 34 -17.00 66.11 22.31
CA VAL A 34 -17.18 66.18 20.85
C VAL A 34 -15.84 66.07 20.13
N TRP A 35 -14.83 66.80 20.61
CA TRP A 35 -13.47 66.71 20.05
C TRP A 35 -12.86 65.33 20.19
N PHE A 36 -13.03 64.68 21.35
CA PHE A 36 -12.57 63.31 21.57
C PHE A 36 -13.21 62.33 20.56
N ASN A 37 -14.53 62.41 20.36
CA ASN A 37 -15.24 61.57 19.40
C ASN A 37 -14.80 61.78 17.94
N ILE A 38 -14.51 63.04 17.55
CA ILE A 38 -14.02 63.35 16.21
C ILE A 38 -12.61 62.77 16.00
N ILE A 39 -11.71 62.99 16.97
CA ILE A 39 -10.34 62.44 16.90
C ILE A 39 -10.39 60.92 16.84
N GLU A 40 -11.18 60.26 17.68
CA GLU A 40 -11.32 58.81 17.70
C GLU A 40 -11.79 58.27 16.33
N LYS A 41 -12.82 58.87 15.73
CA LYS A 41 -13.33 58.44 14.42
C LYS A 41 -12.35 58.69 13.28
N THR A 42 -11.61 59.81 13.30
CA THR A 42 -10.60 60.10 12.28
C THR A 42 -9.41 59.17 12.41
N VAL A 43 -8.94 58.89 13.63
CA VAL A 43 -7.84 57.97 13.89
C VAL A 43 -8.21 56.55 13.46
N ILE A 44 -9.40 56.05 13.80
CA ILE A 44 -9.87 54.71 13.39
C ILE A 44 -10.00 54.61 11.85
N SER A 45 -10.49 55.66 11.19
CA SER A 45 -10.61 55.70 9.73
C SER A 45 -9.24 55.65 9.02
N VAL A 46 -8.29 56.47 9.45
CA VAL A 46 -6.92 56.49 8.91
C VAL A 46 -6.21 55.17 9.18
N TRP A 47 -6.42 54.58 10.36
CA TRP A 47 -5.86 53.28 10.71
C TRP A 47 -6.44 52.16 9.82
N ASN A 48 -7.74 52.14 9.58
CA ASN A 48 -8.38 51.14 8.72
C ASN A 48 -7.93 51.22 7.25
N VAL A 49 -7.79 52.43 6.69
CA VAL A 49 -7.28 52.60 5.32
C VAL A 49 -5.81 52.18 5.21
N SER A 50 -5.01 52.52 6.21
CA SER A 50 -3.59 52.14 6.27
C SER A 50 -3.41 50.62 6.40
N VAL A 51 -4.22 49.97 7.25
CA VAL A 51 -4.22 48.52 7.43
C VAL A 51 -4.69 47.81 6.16
N LEU A 52 -5.73 48.30 5.48
CA LEU A 52 -6.18 47.71 4.21
C LEU A 52 -5.13 47.88 3.10
N PHE A 53 -4.45 49.01 3.05
CA PHE A 53 -3.34 49.25 2.12
C PHE A 53 -2.13 48.34 2.42
N TYR A 54 -1.78 48.21 3.71
CA TYR A 54 -0.71 47.32 4.20
C TYR A 54 -1.01 45.85 3.88
N LEU A 55 -2.24 45.39 4.15
CA LEU A 55 -2.67 44.03 3.83
C LEU A 55 -2.74 43.79 2.32
N ARG A 56 -3.05 44.79 1.49
CA ARG A 56 -3.09 44.66 0.03
C ARG A 56 -1.71 44.55 -0.62
N ILE A 57 -0.69 45.21 -0.06
CA ILE A 57 0.69 45.18 -0.59
C ILE A 57 1.48 43.99 -0.05
N ILE A 58 1.32 43.65 1.22
CA ILE A 58 2.17 42.65 1.89
C ILE A 58 1.64 41.23 1.73
N LYS A 59 0.32 41.00 1.73
CA LYS A 59 -0.24 39.66 1.49
C LYS A 59 0.22 39.00 0.19
N PRO A 60 0.24 39.65 -0.98
CA PRO A 60 0.71 39.00 -2.20
C PRO A 60 2.21 38.68 -2.15
N THR A 61 3.04 39.54 -1.55
CA THR A 61 4.49 39.32 -1.40
C THR A 61 4.82 38.20 -0.41
N ILE A 62 4.07 38.10 0.68
CA ILE A 62 4.16 36.99 1.63
C ILE A 62 3.61 35.70 0.99
N ALA A 63 2.54 35.77 0.21
CA ALA A 63 1.98 34.62 -0.48
C ALA A 63 2.93 34.07 -1.56
N THR A 64 3.58 34.93 -2.35
CA THR A 64 4.56 34.51 -3.36
C THR A 64 5.83 33.95 -2.72
N SER A 65 6.34 34.56 -1.65
CA SER A 65 7.48 34.02 -0.90
C SER A 65 7.17 32.70 -0.17
N LEU A 66 5.95 32.53 0.38
CA LEU A 66 5.47 31.26 0.91
C LEU A 66 5.27 30.21 -0.19
N MET A 67 4.73 30.59 -1.35
CA MET A 67 4.60 29.68 -2.49
C MET A 67 5.98 29.23 -2.99
N LEU A 68 6.93 30.16 -3.12
CA LEU A 68 8.30 29.86 -3.52
C LEU A 68 9.00 28.98 -2.49
N SER A 69 8.86 29.27 -1.20
CA SER A 69 9.39 28.45 -0.11
C SER A 69 8.80 27.03 -0.12
N ARG A 70 7.48 26.89 -0.30
CA ARG A 70 6.83 25.57 -0.44
C ARG A 70 7.29 24.83 -1.70
N TYR A 71 7.51 25.53 -2.81
CA TYR A 71 8.01 24.94 -4.05
C TYR A 71 9.47 24.49 -3.93
N LEU A 72 10.32 25.31 -3.33
CA LEU A 72 11.71 25.00 -3.03
C LEU A 72 11.81 23.80 -2.07
N TRP A 73 11.05 23.79 -0.99
CA TRP A 73 10.99 22.66 -0.06
C TRP A 73 10.49 21.38 -0.73
N LYS A 74 9.44 21.45 -1.57
CA LYS A 74 8.98 20.29 -2.35
C LYS A 74 10.09 19.75 -3.25
N ASN A 75 10.82 20.60 -3.98
CA ASN A 75 11.88 20.16 -4.87
C ASN A 75 13.09 19.60 -4.11
N ILE A 76 13.48 20.21 -2.99
CA ILE A 76 14.55 19.69 -2.13
C ILE A 76 14.16 18.31 -1.59
N ILE A 77 12.94 18.16 -1.07
CA ILE A 77 12.41 16.87 -0.60
C ILE A 77 12.40 15.84 -1.73
N LEU A 78 11.93 16.22 -2.92
CA LEU A 78 11.90 15.32 -4.08
C LEU A 78 13.31 14.89 -4.50
N VAL A 79 14.28 15.80 -4.53
CA VAL A 79 15.68 15.48 -4.85
C VAL A 79 16.29 14.55 -3.79
N MET A 80 16.05 14.82 -2.50
CA MET A 80 16.52 13.95 -1.42
C MET A 80 15.85 12.57 -1.45
N LEU A 81 14.54 12.51 -1.70
CA LEU A 81 13.80 11.25 -1.88
C LEU A 81 14.34 10.47 -3.08
N ASN A 82 14.65 11.14 -4.18
CA ASN A 82 15.16 10.48 -5.38
C ASN A 82 16.60 9.98 -5.19
N PHE A 83 17.44 10.75 -4.48
CA PHE A 83 18.78 10.33 -4.10
C PHE A 83 18.74 9.14 -3.13
N ALA A 84 17.89 9.20 -2.10
CA ALA A 84 17.65 8.10 -1.17
C ALA A 84 17.11 6.87 -1.90
N ALA A 85 16.15 7.03 -2.82
CA ALA A 85 15.59 5.96 -3.63
C ALA A 85 16.68 5.30 -4.49
N ARG A 86 17.55 6.07 -5.15
CA ARG A 86 18.67 5.51 -5.93
C ARG A 86 19.68 4.79 -5.05
N TYR A 87 19.96 5.31 -3.87
CA TYR A 87 20.87 4.66 -2.91
C TYR A 87 20.29 3.35 -2.39
N LEU A 88 19.00 3.36 -2.02
CA LEU A 88 18.25 2.18 -1.60
C LEU A 88 18.13 1.14 -2.71
N LEU A 89 17.86 1.57 -3.95
CA LEU A 89 17.83 0.69 -5.12
C LEU A 89 19.20 0.06 -5.39
N LYS A 90 20.29 0.83 -5.25
CA LYS A 90 21.66 0.32 -5.40
C LYS A 90 22.01 -0.69 -4.32
N LEU A 91 21.61 -0.43 -3.06
CA LEU A 91 21.73 -1.37 -1.95
C LEU A 91 20.94 -2.65 -2.21
N TRP A 92 19.70 -2.51 -2.69
CA TRP A 92 18.80 -3.63 -3.01
C TRP A 92 19.31 -4.48 -4.18
N ARG A 93 20.02 -3.87 -5.14
CA ARG A 93 20.66 -4.56 -6.27
C ARG A 93 21.97 -5.24 -5.92
N HIS A 94 22.48 -5.07 -4.69
CA HIS A 94 23.73 -5.70 -4.29
C HIS A 94 23.54 -7.22 -4.15
N PRO A 95 24.39 -8.07 -4.77
CA PRO A 95 24.17 -9.52 -4.83
C PRO A 95 24.16 -10.20 -3.45
N ARG A 96 24.92 -9.67 -2.49
CA ARG A 96 24.87 -10.15 -1.09
C ARG A 96 23.52 -9.86 -0.43
N PHE A 97 22.96 -8.67 -0.65
CA PHE A 97 21.66 -8.28 -0.09
C PHE A 97 20.54 -9.14 -0.67
N GLN A 98 20.53 -9.32 -2.00
CA GLN A 98 19.56 -10.19 -2.68
C GLN A 98 19.65 -11.65 -2.19
N ARG A 99 20.87 -12.16 -1.98
CA ARG A 99 21.07 -13.52 -1.45
C ARG A 99 20.49 -13.67 -0.04
N VAL A 100 20.81 -12.75 0.86
CA VAL A 100 20.28 -12.75 2.24
C VAL A 100 18.77 -12.61 2.24
N PHE A 101 18.24 -11.70 1.43
CA PHE A 101 16.80 -11.49 1.26
C PHE A 101 16.10 -12.77 0.81
N ARG A 102 16.59 -13.46 -0.23
CA ARG A 102 16.01 -14.73 -0.70
C ARG A 102 16.06 -15.82 0.37
N ILE A 103 17.17 -15.96 1.08
CA ILE A 103 17.29 -16.95 2.17
C ILE A 103 16.27 -16.64 3.26
N ALA A 104 16.13 -15.37 3.65
CA ALA A 104 15.13 -14.94 4.63
C ALA A 104 13.69 -15.22 4.13
N THR A 105 13.40 -14.98 2.85
CA THR A 105 12.10 -15.31 2.24
C THR A 105 11.81 -16.81 2.34
N TRP A 106 12.75 -17.68 2.00
CA TRP A 106 12.57 -19.13 2.11
C TRP A 106 12.35 -19.59 3.55
N ILE A 107 13.11 -19.06 4.51
CA ILE A 107 12.91 -19.34 5.94
C ILE A 107 11.50 -18.92 6.36
N ALA A 108 11.06 -17.73 5.95
CA ALA A 108 9.73 -17.22 6.30
C ALA A 108 8.60 -18.08 5.69
N VAL A 109 8.74 -18.50 4.43
CA VAL A 109 7.76 -19.37 3.77
C VAL A 109 7.69 -20.73 4.46
N LEU A 110 8.85 -21.39 4.69
CA LEU A 110 8.89 -22.70 5.34
C LEU A 110 8.37 -22.64 6.77
N PHE A 111 8.75 -21.62 7.54
CA PHE A 111 8.26 -21.42 8.89
C PHE A 111 6.76 -21.13 8.92
N GLY A 112 6.27 -20.28 8.01
CA GLY A 112 4.85 -19.99 7.86
C GLY A 112 4.04 -21.23 7.50
N THR A 113 4.52 -22.04 6.56
CA THR A 113 3.89 -23.32 6.20
C THR A 113 3.87 -24.27 7.40
N TRP A 114 5.00 -24.41 8.10
CA TRP A 114 5.06 -25.22 9.32
C TRP A 114 4.07 -24.72 10.37
N PHE A 115 3.97 -23.41 10.57
CA PHE A 115 3.08 -22.80 11.56
C PHE A 115 1.60 -23.03 11.21
N ILE A 116 1.22 -22.86 9.94
CA ILE A 116 -0.14 -23.10 9.45
C ILE A 116 -0.55 -24.57 9.61
N LEU A 117 0.35 -25.51 9.30
CA LEU A 117 0.09 -26.95 9.41
C LEU A 117 0.10 -27.45 10.86
N SER A 118 1.02 -26.92 11.67
CA SER A 118 1.20 -27.34 13.06
C SER A 118 0.16 -26.75 13.99
N GLY A 119 -0.17 -25.46 13.84
CA GLY A 119 -1.12 -24.74 14.71
C GLY A 119 -0.62 -24.50 16.16
N HIS A 120 0.57 -24.99 16.52
CA HIS A 120 1.12 -24.88 17.86
C HIS A 120 1.77 -23.52 18.13
N LYS A 121 1.49 -22.95 19.31
CA LYS A 121 1.98 -21.62 19.73
C LYS A 121 2.92 -21.66 20.94
N THR A 122 3.27 -22.85 21.44
CA THR A 122 4.19 -22.96 22.58
C THR A 122 5.59 -22.49 22.19
N PRO A 123 6.31 -21.76 23.06
CA PRO A 123 7.63 -21.21 22.73
C PRO A 123 8.63 -22.27 22.24
N VAL A 124 8.61 -23.46 22.84
CA VAL A 124 9.48 -24.58 22.47
C VAL A 124 9.19 -25.06 21.05
N MET A 125 7.92 -25.19 20.66
CA MET A 125 7.57 -25.62 19.31
C MET A 125 7.86 -24.54 18.27
N LEU A 126 7.63 -23.27 18.60
CA LEU A 126 8.00 -22.16 17.70
C LEU A 126 9.51 -22.15 17.43
N LEU A 127 10.33 -22.35 18.46
CA LEU A 127 11.79 -22.46 18.29
C LEU A 127 12.15 -23.67 17.43
N ALA A 128 11.54 -24.84 17.69
CA ALA A 128 11.77 -26.05 16.90
C ALA A 128 11.40 -25.85 15.42
N GLY A 129 10.24 -25.26 15.14
CA GLY A 129 9.79 -24.93 13.79
C GLY A 129 10.71 -23.95 13.07
N PHE A 130 11.25 -22.96 13.80
CA PHE A 130 12.21 -22.02 13.24
C PHE A 130 13.55 -22.69 12.92
N VAL A 131 14.07 -23.52 13.82
CA VAL A 131 15.33 -24.26 13.63
C VAL A 131 15.20 -25.25 12.47
N THR A 132 14.09 -25.97 12.35
CA THR A 132 13.87 -26.89 11.22
C THR A 132 13.77 -26.14 9.89
N SER A 133 13.12 -24.98 9.85
CA SER A 133 13.05 -24.12 8.67
C SER A 133 14.43 -23.60 8.24
N LEU A 134 15.29 -23.26 9.22
CA LEU A 134 16.68 -22.85 8.96
C LEU A 134 17.50 -24.01 8.38
N LEU A 135 17.39 -25.20 8.97
CA LEU A 135 18.09 -26.40 8.49
C LEU A 135 17.64 -26.80 7.09
N ALA A 136 16.34 -26.82 6.83
CA ALA A 136 15.77 -27.09 5.51
C ALA A 136 16.29 -26.09 4.46
N THR A 137 16.30 -24.79 4.79
CA THR A 137 16.86 -23.77 3.90
C THR A 137 18.34 -24.00 3.62
N ARG A 138 19.12 -24.41 4.62
CA ARG A 138 20.54 -24.74 4.46
C ARG A 138 20.74 -25.93 3.51
N VAL A 139 19.90 -26.95 3.59
CA VAL A 139 19.93 -28.10 2.66
C VAL A 139 19.59 -27.65 1.24
N LEU A 140 18.51 -26.89 1.05
CA LEU A 140 18.13 -26.33 -0.25
C LEU A 140 19.23 -25.48 -0.86
N TYR A 141 19.92 -24.69 -0.03
CA TYR A 141 21.06 -23.88 -0.48
C TYR A 141 22.21 -24.75 -0.97
N ARG A 142 22.50 -25.87 -0.29
CA ARG A 142 23.56 -26.80 -0.68
C ARG A 142 23.23 -27.57 -1.96
N LEU A 143 21.96 -27.80 -2.24
CA LEU A 143 21.50 -28.48 -3.46
C LEU A 143 21.50 -27.57 -4.71
N ASN A 144 21.79 -26.27 -4.56
CA ASN A 144 21.79 -25.24 -5.62
C ASN A 144 20.54 -25.21 -6.52
N GLN A 145 19.41 -25.75 -6.07
CA GLN A 145 18.25 -26.00 -6.95
C GLN A 145 17.29 -24.82 -7.08
N THR A 146 17.46 -23.74 -6.32
CA THR A 146 16.36 -22.75 -6.17
C THR A 146 16.80 -21.29 -6.03
N PHE A 147 18.10 -21.02 -5.94
CA PHE A 147 18.61 -19.68 -5.61
C PHE A 147 19.13 -18.87 -6.81
N ASP A 148 19.25 -19.49 -7.97
CA ASP A 148 19.81 -18.85 -9.18
C ASP A 148 18.73 -18.42 -10.19
N GLN A 149 17.46 -18.84 -10.01
CA GLN A 149 16.37 -18.38 -10.86
C GLN A 149 15.83 -17.03 -10.38
N PRO A 150 15.79 -16.00 -11.24
CA PRO A 150 15.21 -14.72 -10.87
C PRO A 150 13.72 -14.93 -10.56
N LEU A 151 13.25 -14.36 -9.44
CA LEU A 151 11.81 -14.24 -9.18
C LEU A 151 11.21 -13.31 -10.23
N ASP A 152 10.76 -13.88 -11.34
CA ASP A 152 10.00 -13.13 -12.33
C ASP A 152 8.59 -12.90 -11.77
N HIS A 153 8.30 -11.65 -11.39
CA HIS A 153 7.01 -11.29 -10.81
C HIS A 153 5.83 -11.60 -11.76
N GLY A 154 6.08 -11.63 -13.07
CA GLY A 154 5.08 -12.02 -14.08
C GLY A 154 4.71 -13.50 -14.07
N LEU A 155 5.55 -14.36 -13.48
CA LEU A 155 5.32 -15.80 -13.35
C LEU A 155 4.18 -16.11 -12.37
N SER A 156 4.01 -15.27 -11.34
CA SER A 156 3.02 -15.49 -10.27
C SER A 156 1.57 -15.47 -10.77
N TYR A 157 1.21 -14.53 -11.65
CA TYR A 157 -0.13 -14.45 -12.22
C TYR A 157 -0.43 -15.64 -13.15
N LYS A 158 0.55 -16.04 -13.97
CA LYS A 158 0.41 -17.17 -14.89
C LYS A 158 0.20 -18.48 -14.14
N ILE A 159 0.97 -18.71 -13.06
CA ILE A 159 0.79 -19.87 -12.17
C ILE A 159 -0.62 -19.88 -11.58
N PHE A 160 -1.11 -18.73 -11.10
CA PHE A 160 -2.44 -18.64 -10.51
C PHE A 160 -3.58 -18.84 -11.53
N ALA A 161 -3.41 -18.35 -12.76
CA ALA A 161 -4.36 -18.60 -13.84
C ALA A 161 -4.37 -20.09 -14.26
N TYR A 162 -3.20 -20.70 -14.36
CA TYR A 162 -3.04 -22.12 -14.66
C TYR A 162 -3.65 -23.00 -13.56
N SER A 163 -3.37 -22.72 -12.28
CA SER A 163 -3.87 -23.52 -11.17
C SER A 163 -5.40 -23.49 -11.07
N ARG A 164 -6.03 -22.33 -11.31
CA ARG A 164 -7.50 -22.23 -11.39
C ARG A 164 -8.08 -23.06 -12.53
N TRP A 165 -7.42 -23.06 -13.70
CA TRP A 165 -7.85 -23.89 -14.81
C TRP A 165 -7.66 -25.38 -14.51
N LEU A 166 -6.51 -25.77 -13.96
CA LEU A 166 -6.19 -27.15 -13.62
C LEU A 166 -7.18 -27.70 -12.57
N LEU A 167 -7.50 -26.91 -11.54
CA LEU A 167 -8.48 -27.30 -10.53
C LEU A 167 -9.86 -27.59 -11.15
N LYS A 168 -10.28 -26.77 -12.12
CA LYS A 168 -11.50 -27.03 -12.88
C LYS A 168 -11.42 -28.34 -13.65
N SER A 169 -10.31 -28.61 -14.35
CA SER A 169 -10.12 -29.87 -15.08
C SER A 169 -10.15 -31.08 -14.15
N ILE A 170 -9.50 -31.00 -12.97
CA ILE A 170 -9.53 -32.05 -11.95
C ILE A 170 -10.96 -32.34 -11.49
N ILE A 171 -11.75 -31.32 -11.17
CA ILE A 171 -13.13 -31.49 -10.70
C ILE A 171 -14.02 -32.12 -11.79
N LEU A 172 -13.91 -31.65 -13.03
CA LEU A 172 -14.69 -32.18 -14.16
C LEU A 172 -14.34 -33.63 -14.45
N SER A 173 -13.04 -33.95 -14.44
CA SER A 173 -12.55 -35.31 -14.66
C SER A 173 -12.90 -36.24 -13.50
N ALA A 174 -12.82 -35.78 -12.24
CA ALA A 174 -13.30 -36.52 -11.08
C ALA A 174 -14.78 -36.88 -11.20
N TRP A 175 -15.59 -35.92 -11.66
CA TRP A 175 -17.02 -36.13 -11.90
C TRP A 175 -17.27 -37.16 -13.00
N ASP A 176 -16.58 -37.06 -14.14
CA ASP A 176 -16.71 -38.01 -15.25
C ASP A 176 -16.34 -39.44 -14.81
N VAL A 177 -15.22 -39.62 -14.13
CA VAL A 177 -14.80 -40.93 -13.61
C VAL A 177 -15.81 -41.48 -12.62
N THR A 178 -16.29 -40.66 -11.67
CA THR A 178 -17.29 -41.08 -10.68
C THR A 178 -18.59 -41.50 -11.36
N TRP A 179 -19.05 -40.73 -12.35
CA TRP A 179 -20.25 -41.03 -13.11
C TRP A 179 -20.13 -42.35 -13.88
N ARG A 180 -18.97 -42.61 -14.51
CA ARG A 180 -18.71 -43.86 -15.23
C ARG A 180 -18.67 -45.07 -14.31
N VAL A 181 -18.11 -44.94 -13.11
CA VAL A 181 -18.07 -46.03 -12.11
C VAL A 181 -19.47 -46.38 -11.59
N TRP A 182 -20.40 -45.42 -11.53
CA TRP A 182 -21.78 -45.70 -11.12
C TRP A 182 -22.56 -46.48 -12.19
N GLN A 183 -22.18 -46.41 -13.46
CA GLN A 183 -22.92 -47.11 -14.52
C GLN A 183 -22.80 -48.63 -14.39
N ILE A 184 -23.93 -49.34 -14.54
CA ILE A 184 -24.01 -50.81 -14.50
C ILE A 184 -23.12 -51.47 -15.57
N LYS A 185 -22.91 -50.78 -16.70
CA LYS A 185 -21.94 -51.13 -17.74
C LYS A 185 -20.96 -49.97 -17.92
N PRO A 186 -19.83 -49.96 -17.21
CA PRO A 186 -18.91 -48.84 -17.27
C PRO A 186 -18.22 -48.80 -18.64
N SER A 187 -18.36 -47.68 -19.36
CA SER A 187 -17.65 -47.43 -20.62
C SER A 187 -16.19 -47.02 -20.32
N ILE A 188 -15.37 -48.02 -20.02
CA ILE A 188 -13.95 -47.91 -19.71
C ILE A 188 -13.16 -48.56 -20.84
N CYS A 189 -12.20 -47.83 -21.40
CA CYS A 189 -11.31 -48.33 -22.45
C CYS A 189 -9.89 -47.91 -22.10
N PRO A 190 -9.19 -48.70 -21.28
CA PRO A 190 -7.88 -48.34 -20.79
C PRO A 190 -6.86 -48.44 -21.93
N GLN A 191 -6.06 -47.39 -22.11
CA GLN A 191 -5.04 -47.34 -23.15
C GLN A 191 -3.78 -46.64 -22.66
N MET A 192 -2.66 -46.90 -23.35
CA MET A 192 -1.39 -46.27 -23.09
C MET A 192 -0.84 -45.68 -24.38
N GLU A 193 -0.50 -44.40 -24.36
CA GLU A 193 0.01 -43.69 -25.53
C GLU A 193 1.08 -42.67 -25.14
N TRP A 194 1.94 -42.36 -26.12
CA TRP A 194 2.94 -41.31 -25.98
C TRP A 194 2.32 -39.95 -26.31
N VAL A 195 2.20 -39.09 -25.30
CA VAL A 195 1.70 -37.72 -25.42
C VAL A 195 2.89 -36.77 -25.67
N PRO A 196 2.84 -35.89 -26.68
CA PRO A 196 3.91 -34.94 -26.94
C PRO A 196 4.05 -33.93 -25.79
N ALA A 197 5.29 -33.65 -25.38
CA ALA A 197 5.62 -32.72 -24.31
C ALA A 197 6.65 -31.71 -24.81
N ASN A 198 6.23 -30.45 -24.97
CA ASN A 198 7.06 -29.40 -25.58
C ASN A 198 7.81 -28.55 -24.54
N GLN A 199 7.79 -28.95 -23.27
CA GLN A 199 8.35 -28.17 -22.17
C GLN A 199 9.89 -28.15 -22.26
N LYS A 200 10.47 -26.96 -22.19
CA LYS A 200 11.92 -26.75 -22.30
C LYS A 200 12.62 -26.93 -20.96
N THR A 201 11.89 -26.77 -19.87
CA THR A 201 12.42 -26.81 -18.51
C THR A 201 12.08 -28.12 -17.80
N HIS A 202 13.01 -28.60 -16.96
CA HIS A 202 12.75 -29.76 -16.10
C HIS A 202 11.55 -29.55 -15.17
N LEU A 203 11.38 -28.32 -14.67
CA LEU A 203 10.24 -27.95 -13.84
C LEU A 203 8.93 -28.00 -14.64
N GLY A 204 8.89 -27.46 -15.87
CA GLY A 204 7.72 -27.51 -16.74
C GLY A 204 7.32 -28.95 -17.08
N LEU A 205 8.29 -29.82 -17.38
CA LEU A 205 8.07 -31.24 -17.64
C LEU A 205 7.49 -31.97 -16.41
N ALA A 206 8.04 -31.68 -15.22
CA ALA A 206 7.54 -32.26 -13.97
C ALA A 206 6.13 -31.76 -13.64
N ILE A 207 5.84 -30.48 -13.84
CA ILE A 207 4.48 -29.93 -13.69
C ILE A 207 3.53 -30.61 -14.66
N PHE A 208 3.93 -30.82 -15.92
CA PHE A 208 3.07 -31.45 -16.91
C PHE A 208 2.70 -32.89 -16.53
N GLY A 209 3.69 -33.74 -16.20
CA GLY A 209 3.42 -35.11 -15.77
C GLY A 209 2.59 -35.20 -14.48
N ASN A 210 2.85 -34.31 -13.52
CA ASN A 210 2.08 -34.26 -12.28
C ASN A 210 0.63 -33.80 -12.52
N SER A 211 0.41 -32.83 -13.41
CA SER A 211 -0.93 -32.36 -13.76
C SER A 211 -1.77 -33.42 -14.46
N ILE A 212 -1.16 -34.22 -15.34
CA ILE A 212 -1.83 -35.39 -15.94
C ILE A 212 -2.23 -36.36 -14.82
N THR A 213 -1.30 -36.75 -13.95
CA THR A 213 -1.57 -37.71 -12.87
C THR A 213 -2.61 -37.22 -11.86
N LEU A 214 -2.71 -35.90 -11.65
CA LEU A 214 -3.73 -35.30 -10.79
C LEU A 214 -5.14 -35.29 -11.42
N THR A 215 -5.23 -35.46 -12.75
CA THR A 215 -6.51 -35.50 -13.47
C THR A 215 -7.06 -36.93 -13.40
N PRO A 216 -8.15 -37.18 -12.65
CA PRO A 216 -8.62 -38.53 -12.38
C PRO A 216 -8.88 -39.35 -13.63
N GLY A 217 -8.42 -40.60 -13.64
CA GLY A 217 -8.52 -41.45 -14.83
C GLY A 217 -7.35 -41.30 -15.81
N THR A 218 -6.31 -40.52 -15.48
CA THR A 218 -5.03 -40.54 -16.20
C THR A 218 -3.84 -40.66 -15.25
N VAL A 219 -2.78 -41.34 -15.68
CA VAL A 219 -1.54 -41.53 -14.90
C VAL A 219 -0.33 -41.43 -15.82
N THR A 220 0.67 -40.65 -15.44
CA THR A 220 1.95 -40.64 -16.15
C THR A 220 2.83 -41.79 -15.68
N ILE A 221 3.28 -42.65 -16.60
CA ILE A 221 4.11 -43.82 -16.32
C ILE A 221 5.60 -43.48 -16.46
N ALA A 222 5.95 -42.82 -17.56
CA ALA A 222 7.34 -42.53 -17.90
C ALA A 222 7.49 -41.16 -18.51
N VAL A 223 8.64 -40.53 -18.24
CA VAL A 223 8.97 -39.20 -18.71
C VAL A 223 10.22 -39.29 -19.58
N GLN A 224 10.10 -38.81 -20.83
CA GLN A 224 11.22 -38.69 -21.76
C GLN A 224 11.30 -37.25 -22.30
N PRO A 225 12.47 -36.78 -22.76
CA PRO A 225 12.55 -35.51 -23.47
C PRO A 225 11.61 -35.52 -24.69
N GLY A 226 10.71 -34.54 -24.77
CA GLY A 226 9.78 -34.40 -25.89
C GLY A 226 8.47 -35.19 -25.78
N ARG A 227 8.33 -36.14 -24.84
CA ARG A 227 7.11 -36.97 -24.71
C ARG A 227 6.93 -37.63 -23.35
N LEU A 228 5.68 -37.86 -22.97
CA LEU A 228 5.27 -38.55 -21.75
C LEU A 228 4.51 -39.82 -22.12
N LEU A 229 4.81 -40.95 -21.47
CA LEU A 229 3.98 -42.15 -21.58
C LEU A 229 2.85 -42.04 -20.56
N VAL A 230 1.62 -41.99 -21.05
CA VAL A 230 0.44 -41.79 -20.22
C VAL A 230 -0.48 -43.00 -20.34
N HIS A 231 -1.02 -43.42 -19.21
CA HIS A 231 -2.16 -44.32 -19.13
C HIS A 231 -3.44 -43.50 -18.98
N SER A 232 -4.44 -43.74 -19.82
CA SER A 232 -5.78 -43.17 -19.67
C SER A 232 -6.81 -44.29 -19.48
N LEU A 233 -7.78 -44.04 -18.61
CA LEU A 233 -8.92 -44.91 -18.34
C LEU A 233 -9.94 -44.89 -19.49
N THR A 234 -10.00 -43.80 -20.25
CA THR A 234 -10.97 -43.58 -21.33
C THR A 234 -10.30 -43.11 -22.61
N LYS A 235 -10.98 -43.33 -23.74
CA LYS A 235 -10.49 -42.85 -25.03
C LYS A 235 -10.51 -41.33 -25.12
N GLU A 236 -11.63 -40.75 -24.71
CA GLU A 236 -11.83 -39.30 -24.72
C GLU A 236 -10.78 -38.55 -23.88
N GLY A 237 -10.38 -39.12 -22.73
CA GLY A 237 -9.33 -38.53 -21.89
C GLY A 237 -7.95 -38.56 -22.52
N MET A 238 -7.64 -39.58 -23.33
CA MET A 238 -6.38 -39.60 -24.09
C MET A 238 -6.43 -38.60 -25.25
N ASP A 239 -7.54 -38.54 -25.97
CA ASP A 239 -7.71 -37.65 -27.11
C ASP A 239 -7.52 -36.16 -26.70
N ASP A 240 -8.05 -35.74 -25.54
CA ASP A 240 -7.82 -34.38 -25.00
C ASP A 240 -6.34 -34.11 -24.65
N LEU A 241 -5.63 -35.11 -24.13
CA LEU A 241 -4.20 -34.99 -23.85
C LEU A 241 -3.38 -34.89 -25.14
N VAL A 242 -3.73 -35.65 -26.17
CA VAL A 242 -3.09 -35.61 -27.49
C VAL A 242 -3.40 -34.31 -28.23
N GLU A 243 -4.62 -33.76 -28.09
CA GLU A 243 -5.00 -32.44 -28.62
C GLU A 243 -4.13 -31.31 -28.02
N GLY A 244 -3.55 -31.54 -26.83
CA GLY A 244 -2.47 -30.73 -26.29
C GLY A 244 -2.94 -29.43 -25.63
N THR A 245 -4.20 -29.35 -25.22
CA THR A 245 -4.77 -28.21 -24.48
C THR A 245 -3.97 -27.93 -23.19
N MET A 246 -3.66 -28.98 -22.43
CA MET A 246 -2.85 -28.90 -21.21
C MET A 246 -1.38 -28.53 -21.52
N ASN A 247 -0.79 -29.16 -22.54
CA ASN A 247 0.59 -28.91 -22.97
C ASN A 247 0.81 -27.42 -23.28
N ARG A 248 -0.09 -26.83 -24.09
CA ARG A 248 -0.04 -25.41 -24.48
C ARG A 248 -0.17 -24.45 -23.28
N LYS A 249 -1.00 -24.78 -22.29
CA LYS A 249 -1.19 -23.94 -21.11
C LYS A 249 0.04 -23.88 -20.21
N ILE A 250 0.80 -24.98 -20.14
CA ILE A 250 2.06 -25.03 -19.39
C ILE A 250 3.16 -24.28 -20.15
N GLU A 251 3.23 -24.42 -21.47
CA GLU A 251 4.14 -23.61 -22.30
C GLU A 251 3.90 -22.10 -22.07
N MET A 252 2.64 -21.65 -22.06
CA MET A 252 2.29 -20.24 -21.80
C MET A 252 2.75 -19.74 -20.41
N MET A 253 2.81 -20.64 -19.43
CA MET A 253 3.27 -20.35 -18.08
C MET A 253 4.78 -20.12 -18.01
N GLY A 254 5.56 -20.67 -18.95
CA GLY A 254 7.03 -20.63 -18.96
C GLY A 254 7.68 -22.02 -18.93
N GLY A 255 6.95 -23.05 -19.36
CA GLY A 255 7.39 -24.44 -19.47
C GLY A 255 8.52 -24.65 -20.47
#